data_AF-A0A1G7K9C9-F1
#
_entry.id   AF-A0A1G7K9C9-F1
#
_cell.length_a   1.000
_cell.length_b   1.000
_cell.length_c   1.000
_cell.angle_alpha   90.00
_cell.angle_beta   90.00
_cell.angle_gamma   90.00
#
_symmetry.space_group_name_H-M   'P 1'
#
loop_
_entity.id
_entity.type
_entity.pdbx_description
1 polymer ?
#
loop_
_entity_poly.entity_id
_entity_poly.type
_entity_poly.pdbx_seq_one_letter_code
_entity_poly.pdbx_strand_id
1 'polypeptide(L)'
;MIRTDWTVPEARAIHALPFADLMNRAQNLHRAHFDPNAIETASLLCIKTGGCPEDCGYCSQSAHHDTGVKATKLMGTEEVLAAAKRAKASGARRFCMGAAWRSPKDRDMNKLCDMVQGVAELGLETCMTLGHVDKRRTQRRIDVMSMKPRKLSAVLS
;
A
#
# COMPACT_ATOMS: atom_id res chain seq x y z
N MET A 1 -17.03 -4.86 22.03
CA MET A 1 -17.58 -4.81 20.65
C MET A 1 -17.22 -3.46 20.06
N ILE A 2 -16.65 -3.40 18.85
CA ILE A 2 -16.27 -2.15 18.19
C ILE A 2 -17.52 -1.59 17.48
N ARG A 3 -17.83 -0.31 17.71
CA ARG A 3 -18.97 0.40 17.12
C ARG A 3 -18.72 0.74 15.65
N THR A 4 -19.72 0.57 14.78
CA THR A 4 -19.61 0.80 13.31
C THR A 4 -20.66 1.75 12.72
N ASP A 5 -21.52 2.34 13.54
CA ASP A 5 -22.69 3.16 13.17
C ASP A 5 -22.49 4.64 13.55
N TRP A 6 -21.31 5.20 13.26
CA TRP A 6 -20.98 6.59 13.54
C TRP A 6 -21.77 7.55 12.65
N THR A 7 -22.39 8.55 13.26
CA THR A 7 -23.02 9.66 12.56
C THR A 7 -22.08 10.85 12.40
N VAL A 8 -22.36 11.72 11.42
CA VAL A 8 -21.58 12.95 11.20
C VAL A 8 -21.56 13.86 12.45
N PRO A 9 -22.68 14.11 13.15
CA PRO A 9 -22.65 14.91 14.39
C PRO A 9 -21.73 14.33 15.47
N GLU A 10 -21.72 13.01 15.65
CA GLU A 10 -20.87 12.37 16.65
C GLU A 10 -19.38 12.48 16.31
N ALA A 11 -19.01 12.30 15.03
CA ALA A 11 -17.64 12.49 14.58
C ALA A 11 -17.19 13.95 14.79
N ARG A 12 -18.06 14.93 14.51
CA ARG A 12 -17.79 16.35 14.78
C ARG A 12 -17.61 16.63 16.26
N ALA A 13 -18.42 16.02 17.12
CA ALA A 13 -18.31 16.19 18.56
C ALA A 13 -16.94 15.71 19.09
N ILE A 14 -16.40 14.60 18.55
CA ILE A 14 -15.05 14.13 18.88
C ILE A 14 -13.99 15.11 18.39
N HIS A 15 -14.10 15.58 17.14
CA HIS A 15 -13.16 16.53 16.57
C HIS A 15 -13.13 17.87 17.32
N ALA A 16 -14.27 18.28 17.90
CA ALA A 16 -14.41 19.53 18.65
C ALA A 16 -13.95 19.46 20.11
N LEU A 17 -13.49 18.30 20.59
CA LEU A 17 -12.96 18.19 21.96
C LEU A 17 -11.73 19.08 22.17
N PRO A 18 -11.52 19.59 23.41
CA PRO A 18 -10.25 20.22 23.76
C PRO A 18 -9.08 19.28 23.45
N PHE A 19 -8.00 19.81 22.88
CA PHE A 19 -6.89 19.01 22.38
C PHE A 19 -6.32 18.04 23.43
N ALA A 20 -6.14 18.50 24.68
CA ALA A 20 -5.63 17.66 25.77
C ALA A 20 -6.55 16.46 26.08
N ASP A 21 -7.87 16.69 26.10
CA ASP A 21 -8.88 15.65 26.35
C ASP A 21 -8.95 14.66 25.19
N LEU A 22 -8.88 15.16 23.95
CA LEU A 22 -8.84 14.34 22.75
C LEU A 22 -7.61 13.42 22.75
N MET A 23 -6.44 13.97 23.07
CA MET A 23 -5.18 13.20 23.14
C MET A 23 -5.21 12.17 24.26
N ASN A 24 -5.71 12.52 25.46
CA ASN A 24 -5.85 11.56 26.54
C ASN A 24 -6.77 10.39 26.16
N ARG A 25 -7.94 10.71 25.58
CA ARG A 25 -8.90 9.70 25.10
C ARG A 25 -8.29 8.80 24.02
N ALA A 26 -7.54 9.37 23.08
CA ALA A 26 -6.87 8.61 22.03
C ALA A 26 -5.82 7.64 22.60
N GLN A 27 -5.01 8.09 23.56
CA GLN A 27 -3.99 7.24 24.21
C GLN A 27 -4.63 6.09 25.01
N ASN A 28 -5.71 6.36 25.74
CA ASN A 28 -6.42 5.33 26.50
C ASN A 28 -6.99 4.25 25.57
N LEU A 29 -7.62 4.65 24.45
CA LEU A 29 -8.12 3.71 23.45
C LEU A 29 -6.99 2.92 22.78
N HIS A 30 -5.89 3.59 22.44
CA HIS A 30 -4.74 2.92 21.83
C HIS A 30 -4.16 1.84 22.75
N ARG A 31 -3.92 2.17 24.03
CA ARG A 31 -3.41 1.23 25.04
C ARG A 31 -4.37 0.06 25.33
N ALA A 32 -5.67 0.26 25.17
CA ALA A 32 -6.67 -0.79 25.36
C ALA A 32 -6.72 -1.81 24.22
N HIS A 33 -6.20 -1.47 23.03
CA HIS A 33 -6.34 -2.29 21.82
C HIS A 33 -5.02 -2.69 21.15
N PHE A 34 -3.92 -2.02 21.48
CA PHE A 34 -2.60 -2.24 20.88
C PHE A 34 -1.53 -2.32 21.97
N ASP A 35 -0.42 -2.98 21.67
CA ASP A 35 0.80 -2.83 22.47
C ASP A 35 1.31 -1.39 22.29
N PRO A 36 1.29 -0.56 23.35
CA PRO A 36 1.62 0.85 23.24
C PRO A 36 3.09 1.12 22.91
N ASN A 37 3.95 0.10 22.98
CA ASN A 37 5.37 0.21 22.68
C ASN A 37 5.74 -0.46 21.35
N ALA A 38 4.79 -1.14 20.69
CA ALA A 38 5.01 -1.73 19.38
C ALA A 38 4.75 -0.69 18.28
N ILE A 39 5.70 -0.56 17.36
CA ILE A 39 5.57 0.28 16.17
C ILE A 39 5.69 -0.59 14.93
N GLU A 40 4.73 -0.47 14.02
CA GLU A 40 4.79 -1.16 12.75
C GLU A 40 5.61 -0.35 11.74
N THR A 41 6.70 -0.96 11.24
CA THR A 41 7.62 -0.32 10.30
C THR A 41 7.30 -0.76 8.87
N ALA A 42 6.99 0.21 8.02
CA ALA A 42 6.77 -0.01 6.59
C ALA A 42 7.75 0.83 5.77
N SER A 43 8.27 0.26 4.69
CA SER A 43 9.06 0.98 3.69
C SER A 43 8.29 1.03 2.38
N LEU A 44 8.27 2.19 1.73
CA LEU A 44 7.56 2.39 0.46
C LEU A 44 8.53 2.68 -0.68
N LEU A 45 8.24 2.11 -1.85
CA LEU A 45 8.92 2.39 -3.11
C LEU A 45 7.90 2.80 -4.18
N CYS A 46 8.21 3.86 -4.92
CA CYS A 46 7.43 4.22 -6.11
C CYS A 46 7.92 3.36 -7.30
N ILE A 47 7.15 2.34 -7.66
CA ILE A 47 7.50 1.39 -8.74
C ILE A 47 7.24 1.97 -10.14
N LYS A 48 6.49 3.06 -10.23
CA LYS A 48 6.30 3.90 -11.42
C LYS A 48 6.03 5.32 -10.97
N THR A 49 6.89 6.26 -11.36
CA THR A 49 6.88 7.65 -10.89
C THR A 49 6.39 8.62 -11.98
N GLY A 50 5.69 9.68 -11.57
CA GLY A 50 5.35 10.83 -12.43
C GLY A 50 4.36 10.52 -13.55
N GLY A 51 3.92 11.53 -14.31
CA GLY A 51 3.02 11.33 -15.46
C GLY A 51 1.69 10.65 -15.10
N CYS A 52 1.14 10.95 -13.93
CA CYS A 52 -0.19 10.48 -13.53
C CYS A 52 -1.26 11.28 -14.28
N PRO A 53 -2.28 10.64 -14.88
CA PRO A 53 -3.34 11.37 -15.59
C PRO A 53 -4.34 12.09 -14.66
N GLU A 54 -4.34 11.78 -13.37
CA GLU A 54 -5.21 12.43 -12.38
C GLU A 54 -4.73 13.86 -12.06
N ASP A 55 -5.67 14.76 -11.77
CA ASP A 55 -5.50 16.20 -11.55
C ASP A 55 -5.57 16.59 -10.06
N CYS A 56 -5.04 15.72 -9.19
CA CYS A 56 -5.03 15.99 -7.76
C CYS A 56 -4.15 17.22 -7.43
N GLY A 57 -4.77 18.32 -6.97
CA GLY A 57 -4.09 19.60 -6.75
C GLY A 57 -2.95 19.62 -5.72
N TYR A 58 -2.74 18.54 -4.98
CA TYR A 58 -1.63 18.38 -4.03
C TYR A 58 -0.53 17.43 -4.52
N CYS A 59 -0.75 16.69 -5.62
CA CYS A 59 0.10 15.58 -6.01
C CYS A 59 1.21 16.03 -6.97
N SER A 60 2.47 15.94 -6.54
CA SER A 60 3.63 16.28 -7.37
C SER A 60 3.82 15.37 -8.59
N GLN A 61 3.11 14.24 -8.67
CA GLN A 61 3.21 13.29 -9.78
C GLN A 61 2.12 13.48 -10.84
N SER A 62 1.20 14.42 -10.65
CA SER A 62 0.18 14.77 -11.64
C SER A 62 0.84 15.32 -12.90
N ALA A 63 0.38 14.86 -14.07
CA ALA A 63 0.82 15.39 -15.37
C ALA A 63 0.27 16.79 -15.67
N HIS A 64 -0.65 17.31 -14.85
CA HIS A 64 -1.28 18.62 -15.01
C HIS A 64 -0.51 19.76 -14.31
N HIS A 65 0.58 19.44 -13.61
CA HIS A 65 1.36 20.40 -12.83
C HIS A 65 2.85 20.28 -13.17
N ASP A 66 3.53 21.42 -13.29
CA ASP A 66 4.99 21.46 -13.47
C ASP A 66 5.69 21.41 -12.12
N THR A 67 6.20 20.24 -11.76
CA THR A 67 6.78 19.93 -10.44
C THR A 67 8.24 19.48 -10.54
N GLY A 68 8.79 19.41 -11.76
CA GLY A 68 10.11 18.83 -12.03
C GLY A 68 10.20 17.30 -11.88
N VAL A 69 9.12 16.61 -11.52
CA VAL A 69 9.12 15.15 -11.38
C VAL A 69 9.13 14.47 -12.75
N LYS A 70 10.25 13.80 -13.06
CA LYS A 70 10.41 13.05 -14.31
C LYS A 70 9.62 11.74 -14.29
N ALA A 71 8.87 11.49 -15.36
CA ALA A 71 8.13 10.24 -15.50
C ALA A 71 9.09 9.06 -15.74
N THR A 72 8.90 7.97 -14.99
CA THR A 72 9.63 6.72 -15.18
C THR A 72 8.69 5.63 -15.69
N LYS A 73 9.28 4.63 -16.36
CA LYS A 73 8.56 3.39 -16.67
C LYS A 73 8.40 2.56 -15.39
N LEU A 74 7.50 1.58 -15.43
CA LEU A 74 7.38 0.57 -14.39
C LEU A 74 8.73 -0.15 -14.21
N MET A 75 9.24 -0.18 -12.98
CA MET A 75 10.49 -0.82 -12.62
C MET A 75 10.50 -2.32 -12.96
N GLY A 76 11.70 -2.91 -13.04
CA GLY A 76 11.87 -4.35 -13.17
C GLY A 76 11.57 -5.06 -11.84
N THR A 77 11.05 -6.30 -11.89
CA THR A 77 10.78 -7.10 -10.69
C THR A 77 12.03 -7.26 -9.82
N GLU A 78 13.17 -7.60 -10.41
CA GLU A 78 14.44 -7.75 -9.70
C GLU A 78 14.87 -6.48 -8.96
N GLU A 79 14.65 -5.31 -9.56
CA GLU A 79 14.99 -4.02 -8.96
C GLU A 79 14.12 -3.76 -7.71
N VAL A 80 12.83 -4.07 -7.80
CA VAL A 80 11.88 -3.99 -6.68
C VAL A 80 12.26 -4.97 -5.58
N LEU A 81 12.61 -6.21 -5.92
CA LEU A 81 13.04 -7.21 -4.93
C LEU A 81 14.36 -6.84 -4.25
N ALA A 82 15.31 -6.25 -4.99
CA ALA A 82 16.53 -5.72 -4.41
C ALA A 82 16.23 -4.59 -3.41
N ALA A 83 15.29 -3.69 -3.73
CA ALA A 83 14.85 -2.64 -2.81
C ALA A 83 14.12 -3.21 -1.58
N ALA A 84 13.28 -4.22 -1.76
CA ALA A 84 12.58 -4.91 -0.66
C ALA A 84 13.57 -5.62 0.28
N LYS A 85 14.61 -6.29 -0.26
CA LYS A 85 15.69 -6.88 0.53
C LYS A 85 16.41 -5.84 1.37
N ARG A 86 16.74 -4.67 0.79
CA ARG A 86 17.33 -3.56 1.55
C ARG A 86 16.40 -3.05 2.64
N ALA A 87 15.11 -2.87 2.34
CA ALA A 87 14.12 -2.44 3.33
C ALA A 87 14.00 -3.44 4.49
N LYS A 88 13.98 -4.75 4.21
CA LYS A 88 14.00 -5.80 5.23
C LYS A 88 15.24 -5.72 6.11
N ALA A 89 16.42 -5.58 5.50
CA ALA A 89 17.68 -5.44 6.22
C ALA A 89 17.69 -4.19 7.12
N SER A 90 16.99 -3.13 6.73
CA SER A 90 16.78 -1.91 7.53
C SER A 90 15.66 -2.03 8.57
N GLY A 91 15.07 -3.21 8.78
CA GLY A 91 14.07 -3.45 9.83
C GLY A 91 12.61 -3.19 9.42
N ALA A 92 12.31 -3.05 8.13
CA ALA A 92 10.91 -2.98 7.68
C ALA A 92 10.21 -4.33 7.86
N ARG A 93 8.98 -4.30 8.37
CA ARG A 93 8.08 -5.46 8.45
C ARG A 93 7.15 -5.55 7.24
N ARG A 94 6.81 -4.40 6.66
CA ARG A 94 5.96 -4.27 5.46
C ARG A 94 6.69 -3.52 4.35
N PHE A 95 6.47 -3.94 3.11
CA PHE A 95 6.95 -3.24 1.92
C PHE A 95 5.78 -2.83 1.03
N CYS A 96 5.70 -1.53 0.75
CA CYS A 96 4.62 -0.89 0.02
C CYS A 96 5.10 -0.45 -1.37
N MET A 97 4.37 -0.83 -2.42
CA MET A 97 4.66 -0.41 -3.80
C MET A 97 3.61 0.59 -4.29
N GLY A 98 4.03 1.78 -4.71
CA GLY A 98 3.14 2.81 -5.25
C GLY A 98 3.36 3.05 -6.74
N ALA A 99 2.29 3.23 -7.51
CA ALA A 99 2.39 3.55 -8.94
C ALA A 99 1.55 4.79 -9.29
N ALA A 100 2.12 5.69 -10.08
CA ALA A 100 1.46 6.90 -10.57
C ALA A 100 0.51 6.60 -11.74
N TRP A 101 -0.62 5.95 -11.44
CA TRP A 101 -1.69 5.64 -12.39
C TRP A 101 -3.07 5.95 -11.82
N ARG A 102 -4.04 6.14 -12.72
CA ARG A 102 -5.45 5.98 -12.37
C ARG A 102 -5.81 4.52 -12.09
N SER A 103 -5.31 3.62 -12.94
CA SER A 103 -5.50 2.17 -12.88
C SER A 103 -4.33 1.45 -13.56
N PRO A 104 -3.97 0.24 -13.11
CA PRO A 104 -2.97 -0.58 -13.81
C PRO A 104 -3.51 -1.04 -15.17
N LYS A 105 -2.62 -1.30 -16.14
CA LYS A 105 -2.97 -1.90 -17.43
C LYS A 105 -2.85 -3.43 -17.32
N ASP A 106 -3.64 -4.18 -18.09
CA ASP A 106 -3.64 -5.65 -17.99
C ASP A 106 -2.28 -6.27 -18.33
N ARG A 107 -1.53 -5.66 -19.25
CA ARG A 107 -0.16 -6.07 -19.59
C ARG A 107 0.82 -5.98 -18.43
N ASP A 108 0.57 -5.09 -17.47
CA ASP A 108 1.44 -4.84 -16.33
C ASP A 108 1.07 -5.75 -15.13
N MET A 109 -0.10 -6.40 -15.17
CA MET A 109 -0.61 -7.21 -14.05
C MET A 109 0.27 -8.40 -13.71
N ASN A 110 0.78 -9.13 -14.70
CA ASN A 110 1.63 -10.29 -14.43
C ASN A 110 2.90 -9.86 -13.68
N LYS A 111 3.56 -8.79 -14.15
CA LYS A 111 4.73 -8.23 -13.48
C LYS A 111 4.42 -7.76 -12.05
N LEU A 112 3.26 -7.14 -11.83
CA LEU A 112 2.82 -6.73 -10.48
C LEU A 112 2.60 -7.94 -9.57
N CYS A 113 2.04 -9.03 -10.08
CA CYS A 113 1.89 -10.29 -9.34
C CYS A 113 3.26 -10.87 -8.97
N ASP A 114 4.21 -10.89 -9.91
CA ASP A 114 5.57 -11.38 -9.66
C ASP A 114 6.27 -10.55 -8.56
N MET A 115 6.10 -9.23 -8.58
CA MET A 115 6.59 -8.35 -7.51
C MET A 115 5.97 -8.69 -6.17
N VAL A 116 4.65 -8.90 -6.11
CA VAL A 116 3.94 -9.23 -4.86
C VAL A 116 4.43 -10.55 -4.29
N GLN A 117 4.52 -11.57 -5.14
CA GLN A 117 4.97 -12.89 -4.75
C GLN A 117 6.41 -12.87 -4.25
N GLY A 118 7.33 -12.25 -5.01
CA GLY A 118 8.73 -12.19 -4.60
C GLY A 118 8.92 -11.41 -3.30
N VAL A 119 8.18 -10.33 -3.04
CA VAL A 119 8.25 -9.61 -1.76
C VAL A 119 7.70 -10.47 -0.61
N ALA A 120 6.62 -11.21 -0.84
CA ALA A 120 6.06 -12.11 0.16
C ALA A 120 7.02 -13.26 0.50
N GLU A 121 7.72 -13.81 -0.48
CA GLU A 121 8.76 -14.84 -0.30
C GLU A 121 9.97 -14.35 0.51
N LEU A 122 10.21 -13.02 0.54
CA LEU A 122 11.19 -12.43 1.45
C LEU A 122 10.70 -12.38 2.91
N GLY A 123 9.47 -12.82 3.21
CA GLY A 123 8.89 -12.79 4.55
C GLY A 123 8.49 -11.39 5.02
N LEU A 124 8.30 -10.46 4.09
CA LEU A 124 7.72 -9.14 4.35
C LEU A 124 6.20 -9.20 4.13
N GLU A 125 5.46 -8.39 4.87
CA GLU A 125 4.10 -8.07 4.45
C GLU A 125 4.12 -7.24 3.18
N THR A 126 3.22 -7.56 2.25
CA THR A 126 3.21 -6.93 0.93
C THR A 126 1.99 -6.03 0.78
N CYS A 127 2.22 -4.78 0.40
CA CYS A 127 1.18 -3.80 0.12
C CYS A 127 1.44 -3.12 -1.23
N MET A 128 0.37 -2.72 -1.92
CA MET A 128 0.50 -1.87 -3.11
C MET A 128 -0.70 -0.96 -3.32
N THR A 129 -0.42 0.25 -3.81
CA THR A 129 -1.40 1.23 -4.27
C THR A 129 -1.24 1.47 -5.77
N LEU A 130 -2.27 1.10 -6.53
CA LEU A 130 -2.27 1.12 -7.99
C LEU A 130 -3.39 2.02 -8.56
N GLY A 131 -4.01 2.84 -7.71
CA GLY A 131 -5.24 3.54 -8.04
C GLY A 131 -6.46 2.61 -8.04
N HIS A 132 -7.37 2.81 -8.98
CA HIS A 132 -8.58 2.01 -9.15
C HIS A 132 -8.26 0.63 -9.71
N VAL A 133 -8.66 -0.39 -8.99
CA VAL A 133 -8.55 -1.80 -9.37
C VAL A 133 -9.97 -2.35 -9.45
N ASP A 134 -10.39 -2.88 -10.60
CA ASP A 134 -11.72 -3.48 -10.75
C ASP A 134 -11.81 -4.83 -10.03
N LYS A 135 -13.02 -5.41 -9.95
CA LYS A 135 -13.26 -6.71 -9.28
C LYS A 135 -12.42 -7.85 -9.87
N ARG A 136 -12.23 -7.91 -11.19
CA ARG A 136 -11.44 -8.96 -11.86
C ARG A 136 -9.96 -8.85 -11.49
N ARG A 137 -9.43 -7.63 -11.49
CA ARG A 137 -8.04 -7.34 -11.10
C ARG A 137 -7.81 -7.50 -9.59
N THR A 138 -8.82 -7.19 -8.77
CA THR A 138 -8.80 -7.43 -7.32
C THR A 138 -8.75 -8.93 -7.01
N GLN A 139 -9.57 -9.74 -7.71
CA GLN A 139 -9.56 -11.19 -7.53
C GLN A 139 -8.21 -11.79 -7.90
N ARG A 140 -7.62 -11.43 -9.04
CA ARG A 140 -6.26 -11.86 -9.42
C ARG A 140 -5.21 -11.55 -8.34
N ARG A 141 -5.32 -10.39 -7.67
CA ARG A 141 -4.41 -10.01 -6.59
C ARG A 141 -4.62 -10.87 -5.34
N ILE A 142 -5.88 -11.12 -4.98
CA ILE A 142 -6.26 -12.01 -3.87
C ILE A 142 -5.77 -13.43 -4.13
N ASP A 143 -5.90 -13.93 -5.36
CA ASP A 143 -5.48 -15.28 -5.73
C ASP A 143 -3.97 -15.45 -5.55
N VAL A 144 -3.17 -14.46 -5.97
CA VAL A 144 -1.70 -14.46 -5.79
C VAL A 144 -1.32 -14.36 -4.31
N MET A 145 -2.03 -13.56 -3.52
CA MET A 145 -1.79 -13.46 -2.06
C MET A 145 -2.30 -14.69 -1.28
N SER A 146 -3.23 -15.46 -1.85
CA SER A 146 -3.81 -16.68 -1.24
C SER A 146 -3.12 -17.96 -1.70
N MET A 147 -2.33 -17.92 -2.76
CA MET A 147 -1.49 -19.02 -3.21
C MET A 147 -0.34 -19.25 -2.21
N LYS A 148 -0.53 -20.21 -1.30
CA LYS A 148 0.59 -20.81 -0.54
C LYS A 148 1.68 -21.29 -1.52
N PRO A 149 2.97 -21.27 -1.13
CA PRO A 149 4.13 -21.56 -2.00
C PRO A 149 4.26 -23.03 -2.49
N ARG A 150 3.16 -23.78 -2.66
CA ARG A 150 3.16 -25.21 -3.03
C ARG A 150 2.35 -25.59 -4.27
N LYS A 151 1.75 -24.67 -5.02
CA LYS A 151 0.89 -25.02 -6.17
C LYS A 151 1.32 -24.41 -7.51
N LEU A 152 2.63 -24.35 -7.79
CA LEU A 152 3.13 -23.92 -9.11
C LEU A 152 3.45 -25.08 -10.08
N SER A 153 3.31 -26.35 -9.67
CA SER A 153 3.63 -27.50 -10.54
C SER A 153 2.45 -28.06 -11.35
N ALA A 154 1.25 -27.44 -11.30
CA ALA A 154 0.02 -28.06 -11.83
C ALA A 154 -0.75 -27.21 -12.86
N VAL A 155 -0.14 -26.15 -13.42
CA VAL A 155 -0.81 -25.30 -14.44
C VAL A 155 -0.01 -25.24 -15.75
N LEU A 156 0.99 -26.12 -15.92
CA LEU A 156 1.74 -26.28 -17.18
C LEU A 156 1.87 -27.76 -17.57
N SER A 157 0.72 -28.44 -17.64
CA SER A 157 0.55 -29.74 -18.30
C SER A 157 -0.87 -29.85 -18.82
#